data_AF-Q9SRN6-F1
#
_entry.id   AF-Q9SRN6-F1
#
_cell.length_a   1.000
_cell.length_b   1.000
_cell.length_c   1.000
_cell.angle_alpha   90.00
_cell.angle_beta   90.00
_cell.angle_gamma   90.00
#
_symmetry.space_group_name_H-M   'P 1'
#
loop_
_entity.id
_entity.type
_entity.pdbx_description
1 polymer ?
#
loop_
_entity_poly.entity_id
_entity_poly.type
_entity_poly.pdbx_seq_one_letter_code
_entity_poly.pdbx_strand_id
1 'polypeptide(L)'
;MEQPMSPGTKSVDLRECMESLLRFSLRSHLNESVPSFDLDLTRDFCLHLLGEATDSTEKSAVYKLLATALSECLASEGDKNSNLEKYSKLIHGLGYDLINMLKEVNFELHVQEPYFTQLKDGLKTVEGRCAVGDYMRISSGDFLLFNKCLLLEVQDVHRYTSFSEMLKVEGLAKVLPGVESIEEGVQVYRNFYSEEKERMNGVVAIRVAKPANQPSAALAGVLSELKSSGIKSLLDEYTAGVTS
;
A
#
# COMPACT_ATOMS: atom_id res chain seq x y z
N MET A 1 21.96 1.67 2.11
CA MET A 1 20.57 1.91 1.64
C MET A 1 20.15 3.29 2.17
N GLU A 2 19.14 3.94 1.59
CA GLU A 2 18.67 5.22 2.15
C GLU A 2 17.80 5.00 3.39
N GLN A 3 17.98 5.85 4.40
CA GLN A 3 17.18 5.82 5.62
C GLN A 3 15.69 5.96 5.25
N PRO A 4 14.78 5.13 5.81
CA PRO A 4 13.35 5.34 5.65
C PRO A 4 12.95 6.74 6.12
N MET A 5 12.10 7.40 5.34
CA MET A 5 11.48 8.67 5.73
C MET A 5 10.65 8.48 7.01
N SER A 6 10.44 9.58 7.75
CA SER A 6 9.45 9.59 8.83
C SER A 6 8.07 9.20 8.28
N PRO A 7 7.22 8.54 9.07
CA PRO A 7 5.86 8.21 8.67
C PRO A 7 5.11 9.44 8.15
N GLY A 8 4.38 9.29 7.05
CA GLY A 8 3.45 10.30 6.58
C GLY A 8 2.28 10.40 7.55
N THR A 9 1.94 11.60 8.02
CA THR A 9 0.85 11.84 8.99
C THR A 9 -0.30 12.67 8.41
N LYS A 10 -0.23 12.97 7.11
CA LYS A 10 -1.29 13.67 6.39
C LYS A 10 -2.37 12.66 6.01
N SER A 11 -3.57 13.17 5.75
CA SER A 11 -4.62 12.37 5.12
C SER A 11 -4.09 11.75 3.82
N VAL A 12 -4.41 10.48 3.59
CA VAL A 12 -4.01 9.74 2.39
C VAL A 12 -4.43 10.50 1.15
N ASP A 13 -3.47 10.77 0.25
CA ASP A 13 -3.78 11.31 -1.07
C ASP A 13 -4.42 10.20 -1.91
N LEU A 14 -5.73 10.34 -2.17
CA LEU A 14 -6.50 9.34 -2.89
C LEU A 14 -5.92 9.04 -4.28
N ARG A 15 -5.42 10.06 -4.98
CA ARG A 15 -4.89 9.91 -6.35
C ARG A 15 -3.60 9.11 -6.35
N GLU A 16 -2.66 9.46 -5.47
CA GLU A 16 -1.39 8.74 -5.35
C GLU A 16 -1.57 7.32 -4.80
N CYS A 17 -2.51 7.15 -3.86
CA CYS A 17 -2.86 5.84 -3.32
C CYS A 17 -3.49 4.96 -4.39
N MET A 18 -4.47 5.46 -5.15
CA MET A 18 -5.14 4.69 -6.19
C MET A 18 -4.16 4.20 -7.26
N GLU A 19 -3.17 5.00 -7.65
CA GLU A 19 -2.13 4.55 -8.60
C GLU A 19 -1.36 3.34 -8.06
N SER A 20 -0.87 3.45 -6.82
CA SER A 20 -0.08 2.40 -6.18
C SER A 20 -0.92 1.13 -5.93
N LEU A 21 -2.16 1.33 -5.46
CA LEU A 21 -3.10 0.27 -5.15
C LEU A 21 -3.55 -0.49 -6.42
N LEU A 22 -3.87 0.23 -7.50
CA LEU A 22 -4.24 -0.40 -8.77
C LEU A 22 -3.06 -1.16 -9.37
N ARG A 23 -1.86 -0.57 -9.37
CA ARG A 23 -0.65 -1.25 -9.84
C ARG A 23 -0.38 -2.53 -9.06
N PHE A 24 -0.47 -2.45 -7.73
CA PHE A 24 -0.31 -3.61 -6.84
C PHE A 24 -1.38 -4.68 -7.12
N SER A 25 -2.63 -4.27 -7.28
CA SER A 25 -3.75 -5.20 -7.49
C SER A 25 -3.62 -5.95 -8.82
N LEU A 26 -3.31 -5.23 -9.90
CA LEU A 26 -3.05 -5.84 -11.21
C LEU A 26 -1.87 -6.80 -11.17
N ARG A 27 -0.75 -6.43 -10.53
CA ARG A 27 0.44 -7.29 -10.43
C ARG A 27 0.20 -8.54 -9.58
N SER A 28 -0.54 -8.41 -8.48
CA SER A 28 -0.87 -9.55 -7.61
C SER A 28 -1.74 -10.56 -8.36
N HIS A 29 -2.77 -10.08 -9.07
CA HIS A 29 -3.63 -10.93 -9.93
C HIS A 29 -2.85 -11.66 -11.03
N LEU A 30 -1.77 -11.05 -11.55
CA LEU A 30 -0.95 -11.63 -12.61
C LEU A 30 0.13 -12.62 -12.12
N ASN A 31 0.66 -12.41 -10.92
CA ASN A 31 1.88 -13.08 -10.44
C ASN A 31 1.61 -14.08 -9.31
N GLU A 32 0.54 -13.93 -8.54
CA GLU A 32 0.21 -14.85 -7.45
C GLU A 32 -0.34 -16.16 -8.03
N SER A 33 0.18 -17.30 -7.57
CA SER A 33 -0.30 -18.63 -7.97
C SER A 33 -1.72 -18.90 -7.47
N VAL A 34 -2.06 -18.35 -6.31
CA VAL A 34 -3.41 -18.28 -5.75
C VAL A 34 -3.69 -16.80 -5.45
N PRO A 35 -4.53 -16.13 -6.25
CA PRO A 35 -4.80 -14.71 -6.06
C PRO A 35 -5.44 -14.43 -4.70
N SER A 36 -4.92 -13.42 -3.99
CA SER A 36 -5.52 -12.94 -2.74
C SER A 36 -6.89 -12.27 -2.91
N PHE A 37 -7.25 -11.93 -4.14
CA PHE A 37 -8.55 -11.42 -4.59
C PHE A 37 -8.69 -11.69 -6.10
N ASP A 38 -9.92 -11.72 -6.61
CA ASP A 38 -10.20 -11.86 -8.05
C ASP A 38 -10.64 -10.51 -8.61
N LEU A 39 -9.98 -10.06 -9.68
CA LEU A 39 -10.34 -8.84 -10.39
C LEU A 39 -11.50 -9.02 -11.38
N ASP A 40 -11.86 -10.27 -11.73
CA ASP A 40 -12.77 -10.60 -12.84
C ASP A 40 -12.31 -9.95 -14.18
N LEU A 41 -10.99 -9.87 -14.36
CA LEU A 41 -10.33 -9.36 -15.56
C LEU A 41 -9.42 -10.42 -16.16
N THR A 42 -9.37 -10.46 -17.49
CA THR A 42 -8.46 -11.37 -18.19
C THR A 42 -7.01 -10.94 -18.01
N ARG A 43 -6.10 -11.92 -17.99
CA ARG A 43 -4.65 -11.69 -17.89
C ARG A 43 -4.16 -10.67 -18.93
N ASP A 44 -4.60 -10.82 -20.18
CA ASP A 44 -4.22 -9.92 -21.29
C ASP A 44 -4.72 -8.50 -21.06
N PHE A 45 -5.91 -8.33 -20.50
CA PHE A 45 -6.45 -7.01 -20.18
C PHE A 45 -5.67 -6.35 -19.03
N CYS A 46 -5.31 -7.10 -17.99
CA CYS A 46 -4.45 -6.58 -16.91
C CYS A 46 -3.06 -6.16 -17.42
N LEU A 47 -2.43 -6.94 -18.30
CA LEU A 47 -1.15 -6.58 -18.93
C LEU A 47 -1.27 -5.32 -19.80
N HIS A 48 -2.36 -5.21 -20.56
CA HIS A 48 -2.66 -4.01 -21.33
C HIS A 48 -2.80 -2.77 -20.44
N LEU A 49 -3.52 -2.88 -19.31
CA LEU A 49 -3.65 -1.79 -18.33
C LEU A 49 -2.29 -1.39 -17.73
N LEU A 50 -1.44 -2.36 -17.37
CA LEU A 50 -0.11 -2.08 -16.83
C LEU A 50 0.84 -1.39 -17.83
N GLY A 51 0.50 -1.37 -19.12
CA GLY A 51 1.27 -0.68 -20.15
C GLY A 51 2.54 -1.41 -20.56
N GLU A 52 2.65 -2.73 -20.34
CA GLU A 52 3.82 -3.54 -20.73
C GLU A 52 3.87 -3.83 -22.25
N ALA A 53 3.52 -2.85 -23.08
CA ALA A 53 3.85 -2.85 -24.51
C ALA A 53 5.28 -2.35 -24.69
N THR A 54 6.06 -3.11 -25.44
CA THR A 54 7.53 -3.20 -25.50
C THR A 54 8.33 -1.98 -25.98
N ASP A 55 7.81 -0.75 -25.97
CA ASP A 55 8.58 0.41 -26.42
C ASP A 55 8.54 1.57 -25.42
N SER A 56 9.74 2.05 -25.08
CA SER A 56 10.13 3.10 -24.13
C SER A 56 9.59 4.51 -24.44
N THR A 57 8.48 4.60 -25.16
CA THR A 57 7.78 5.85 -25.41
C THR A 57 6.82 6.12 -24.25
N GLU A 58 6.74 7.38 -23.85
CA GLU A 58 5.95 8.01 -22.77
C GLU A 58 4.43 7.75 -22.80
N LYS A 59 3.96 6.59 -23.25
CA LYS A 59 2.63 6.12 -22.90
C LYS A 59 2.59 5.98 -21.39
N SER A 60 2.11 7.03 -20.73
CA SER A 60 1.63 6.95 -19.36
C SER A 60 0.83 5.67 -19.27
N ALA A 61 1.34 4.73 -18.48
CA ALA A 61 0.77 3.39 -18.44
C ALA A 61 -0.73 3.51 -18.14
N VAL A 62 -1.56 2.79 -18.90
CA VAL A 62 -3.03 2.97 -18.93
C VAL A 62 -3.64 2.92 -17.52
N TYR A 63 -3.05 2.12 -16.61
CA TYR A 63 -3.47 2.05 -15.22
C TYR A 63 -3.34 3.39 -14.47
N LYS A 64 -2.40 4.29 -14.81
CA LYS A 64 -2.31 5.63 -14.19
C LYS A 64 -3.51 6.50 -14.56
N LEU A 65 -3.92 6.45 -15.83
CA LEU A 65 -5.13 7.12 -16.29
C LEU A 65 -6.36 6.53 -15.60
N LEU A 66 -6.44 5.19 -15.53
CA LEU A 66 -7.53 4.51 -14.84
C LEU A 66 -7.57 4.86 -13.34
N ALA A 67 -6.42 4.90 -12.67
CA ALA A 67 -6.33 5.28 -11.26
C ALA A 67 -6.82 6.71 -11.05
N THR A 68 -6.48 7.63 -11.94
CA THR A 68 -6.95 9.02 -11.85
C THR A 68 -8.45 9.11 -12.09
N ALA A 69 -8.97 8.44 -13.13
CA ALA A 69 -10.40 8.38 -13.42
C ALA A 69 -11.20 7.77 -12.26
N LEU A 70 -10.73 6.67 -11.67
CA LEU A 70 -11.35 6.04 -10.49
C LEU A 70 -11.30 6.98 -9.27
N SER A 71 -10.18 7.66 -9.04
CA SER A 71 -10.06 8.62 -7.93
C SER A 71 -11.08 9.74 -8.05
N GLU A 72 -11.30 10.27 -9.26
CA GLU A 72 -12.30 11.32 -9.51
C GLU A 72 -13.73 10.79 -9.37
N CYS A 73 -14.02 9.56 -9.84
CA CYS A 73 -15.32 8.90 -9.63
C CYS A 73 -15.66 8.71 -8.16
N LEU A 74 -14.65 8.43 -7.33
CA LEU A 74 -14.81 8.17 -5.90
C LEU A 74 -14.78 9.44 -5.05
N ALA A 75 -14.11 10.50 -5.50
CA ALA A 75 -14.07 11.79 -4.82
C ALA A 75 -15.34 12.64 -5.04
N SER A 76 -16.10 12.38 -6.11
CA SER A 76 -17.28 13.14 -6.49
C SER A 76 -18.50 12.85 -5.59
N GLU A 77 -18.42 13.13 -4.29
CA GLU A 77 -19.59 13.18 -3.42
C GLU A 77 -20.43 14.43 -3.77
N GLY A 78 -21.19 14.36 -4.86
CA GLY A 78 -22.26 15.34 -5.14
C GLY A 78 -22.09 16.23 -6.37
N ASP A 79 -21.03 16.07 -7.18
CA ASP A 79 -20.99 16.74 -8.49
C ASP A 79 -21.81 15.95 -9.52
N LYS A 80 -23.13 16.21 -9.50
CA LYS A 80 -24.11 15.63 -10.41
C LYS A 80 -23.84 15.96 -11.89
N ASN A 81 -22.93 16.90 -12.17
CA ASN A 81 -22.63 17.34 -13.52
C ASN A 81 -21.37 16.68 -14.11
N SER A 82 -20.74 15.73 -13.40
CA SER A 82 -19.61 14.98 -13.94
C SER A 82 -20.08 13.95 -14.98
N ASN A 83 -19.36 13.85 -16.10
CA ASN A 83 -19.56 12.78 -17.09
C ASN A 83 -19.37 11.37 -16.50
N LEU A 84 -18.82 11.27 -15.28
CA LEU A 84 -18.48 10.04 -14.59
C LEU A 84 -19.56 9.56 -13.59
N GLU A 85 -20.65 10.31 -13.41
CA GLU A 85 -21.68 10.05 -12.39
C GLU A 85 -22.25 8.61 -12.47
N LYS A 86 -22.39 8.07 -13.69
CA LYS A 86 -22.88 6.70 -13.89
C LYS A 86 -21.96 5.64 -13.30
N TYR A 87 -20.63 5.82 -13.37
CA TYR A 87 -19.68 4.90 -12.78
C TYR A 87 -19.65 5.06 -11.26
N SER A 88 -19.67 6.30 -10.77
CA SER A 88 -19.74 6.60 -9.34
C SER A 88 -20.95 5.92 -8.68
N LYS A 89 -22.13 6.01 -9.30
CA LYS A 89 -23.35 5.29 -8.86
C LYS A 89 -23.19 3.78 -8.88
N LEU A 90 -22.60 3.24 -9.95
CA LEU A 90 -22.42 1.80 -10.13
C LEU A 90 -21.52 1.21 -9.04
N ILE A 91 -20.42 1.89 -8.71
CA ILE A 91 -19.41 1.39 -7.75
C ILE A 91 -19.60 1.94 -6.33
N HIS A 92 -20.68 2.69 -6.06
CA HIS A 92 -20.82 3.50 -4.84
C HIS A 92 -20.55 2.72 -3.54
N GLY A 93 -21.15 1.54 -3.36
CA GLY A 93 -20.95 0.75 -2.14
C GLY A 93 -19.50 0.31 -1.93
N LEU A 94 -18.90 -0.31 -2.96
CA LEU A 94 -17.53 -0.80 -2.93
C LEU A 94 -16.50 0.34 -2.84
N GLY A 95 -16.79 1.44 -3.53
CA GLY A 95 -16.04 2.68 -3.49
C GLY A 95 -16.07 3.33 -2.11
N TYR A 96 -17.25 3.40 -1.49
CA TYR A 96 -17.43 3.93 -0.14
C TYR A 96 -16.61 3.15 0.90
N ASP A 97 -16.63 1.82 0.82
CA ASP A 97 -15.83 0.96 1.72
C ASP A 97 -14.32 1.22 1.57
N LEU A 98 -13.84 1.35 0.33
CA LEU A 98 -12.44 1.68 0.04
C LEU A 98 -12.07 3.05 0.63
N ILE A 99 -12.87 4.08 0.37
CA ILE A 99 -12.60 5.44 0.86
C ILE A 99 -12.62 5.49 2.39
N ASN A 100 -13.56 4.83 3.05
CA ASN A 100 -13.59 4.78 4.50
C ASN A 100 -12.34 4.12 5.07
N MET A 101 -11.91 3.01 4.48
CA MET A 101 -10.68 2.34 4.90
C MET A 101 -9.45 3.25 4.78
N LEU A 102 -9.36 4.07 3.72
CA LEU A 102 -8.27 5.02 3.54
C LEU A 102 -8.35 6.22 4.50
N LYS A 103 -9.57 6.63 4.91
CA LYS A 103 -9.77 7.70 5.90
C LYS A 103 -9.31 7.32 7.31
N GLU A 104 -9.36 6.03 7.65
CA GLU A 104 -8.90 5.51 8.96
C GLU A 104 -7.38 5.38 9.06
N VAL A 105 -6.62 5.57 7.98
CA VAL A 105 -5.16 5.47 7.99
C VAL A 105 -4.55 6.59 8.84
N ASN A 106 -3.81 6.20 9.88
CA ASN A 106 -3.10 7.13 10.76
C ASN A 106 -1.70 7.49 10.20
N PHE A 107 -1.02 6.51 9.62
CA PHE A 107 0.36 6.68 9.14
C PHE A 107 0.64 5.96 7.81
N GLU A 108 1.35 6.63 6.91
CA GLU A 108 1.90 6.01 5.70
C GLU A 108 3.37 5.63 5.90
N LEU A 109 3.71 4.37 5.67
CA LEU A 109 5.07 3.85 5.78
C LEU A 109 5.53 3.28 4.43
N HIS A 110 6.84 3.28 4.21
CA HIS A 110 7.44 2.61 3.06
C HIS A 110 8.45 1.54 3.51
N VAL A 111 8.40 0.37 2.87
CA VAL A 111 9.33 -0.75 3.08
C VAL A 111 9.75 -1.32 1.72
N GLN A 112 11.00 -1.76 1.64
CA GLN A 112 11.53 -2.38 0.42
C GLN A 112 11.25 -3.88 0.41
N GLU A 113 11.40 -4.53 -0.75
CA GLU A 113 11.48 -5.99 -0.79
C GLU A 113 12.78 -6.47 -0.11
N PRO A 114 12.77 -7.64 0.55
CA PRO A 114 11.66 -8.61 0.64
C PRO A 114 10.63 -8.29 1.73
N TYR A 115 10.85 -7.23 2.53
CA TYR A 115 10.06 -6.95 3.73
C TYR A 115 8.61 -6.61 3.43
N PHE A 116 8.33 -5.93 2.31
CA PHE A 116 6.96 -5.67 1.86
C PHE A 116 6.18 -6.98 1.66
N THR A 117 6.73 -7.92 0.86
CA THR A 117 6.10 -9.23 0.65
C THR A 117 5.97 -10.01 1.96
N GLN A 118 7.00 -9.99 2.81
CA GLN A 118 6.95 -10.67 4.11
C GLN A 118 5.87 -10.11 5.05
N LEU A 119 5.63 -8.80 5.04
CA LEU A 119 4.53 -8.15 5.78
C LEU A 119 3.17 -8.52 5.17
N LYS A 120 3.05 -8.47 3.83
CA LYS A 120 1.84 -8.85 3.09
C LYS A 120 1.41 -10.28 3.39
N ASP A 121 2.37 -11.19 3.46
CA ASP A 121 2.17 -12.63 3.65
C ASP A 121 2.12 -13.04 5.13
N GLY A 122 2.29 -12.09 6.06
CA GLY A 122 2.22 -12.32 7.51
C GLY A 122 3.42 -13.06 8.10
N LEU A 123 4.51 -13.22 7.33
CA LEU A 123 5.78 -13.79 7.82
C LEU A 123 6.50 -12.82 8.74
N LYS A 124 6.54 -11.54 8.35
CA LYS A 124 7.04 -10.44 9.17
C LYS A 124 5.86 -9.81 9.88
N THR A 125 5.92 -9.81 11.22
CA THR A 125 4.84 -9.30 12.10
C THR A 125 5.31 -8.16 12.99
N VAL A 126 6.58 -7.78 12.90
CA VAL A 126 7.18 -6.68 13.66
C VAL A 126 8.01 -5.81 12.71
N GLU A 127 7.70 -4.52 12.67
CA GLU A 127 8.51 -3.52 11.98
C GLU A 127 9.38 -2.74 12.96
N GLY A 128 10.69 -2.92 12.84
CA GLY A 128 11.67 -2.21 13.66
C GLY A 128 12.14 -0.92 12.99
N ARG A 129 12.21 0.17 13.76
CA ARG A 129 12.67 1.49 13.29
C ARG A 129 13.48 2.19 14.37
N CYS A 130 14.39 3.08 13.98
CA CYS A 130 14.98 4.00 14.95
C CYS A 130 13.87 4.90 15.51
N ALA A 131 13.88 5.14 16.83
CA ALA A 131 12.83 5.81 17.58
C ALA A 131 12.84 7.35 17.38
N VAL A 132 12.60 7.79 16.13
CA VAL A 132 12.73 9.19 15.70
C VAL A 132 11.47 9.70 15.02
N GLY A 133 11.21 11.02 15.12
CA GLY A 133 10.13 11.68 14.41
C GLY A 133 8.76 11.05 14.68
N ASP A 134 7.95 10.91 13.64
CA ASP A 134 6.58 10.42 13.76
C ASP A 134 6.49 8.92 14.11
N TYR A 135 7.57 8.14 14.03
CA TYR A 135 7.58 6.75 14.55
C TYR A 135 7.27 6.71 16.05
N MET A 136 7.57 7.79 16.78
CA MET A 136 7.32 7.90 18.22
C MET A 136 5.87 8.19 18.58
N ARG A 137 5.04 8.53 17.58
CA ARG A 137 3.61 8.83 17.74
C ARG A 137 2.73 7.60 17.46
N ILE A 138 3.28 6.58 16.79
CA ILE A 138 2.57 5.33 16.52
C ILE A 138 2.25 4.63 17.84
N SER A 139 1.00 4.20 17.97
CA SER A 139 0.40 3.58 19.16
C SER A 139 -0.44 2.37 18.76
N SER A 140 -0.76 1.51 19.74
CA SER A 140 -1.69 0.39 19.53
C SER A 140 -3.04 0.90 19.02
N GLY A 141 -3.63 0.20 18.05
CA GLY A 141 -4.87 0.55 17.36
C GLY A 141 -4.71 1.45 16.13
N ASP A 142 -3.52 2.02 15.89
CA ASP A 142 -3.29 2.81 14.67
C ASP A 142 -3.29 1.92 13.42
N PHE A 143 -3.81 2.46 12.32
CA PHE A 143 -3.73 1.87 10.99
C PHE A 143 -2.55 2.43 10.20
N LEU A 144 -1.71 1.53 9.69
CA LEU A 144 -0.56 1.83 8.85
C LEU A 144 -0.83 1.41 7.41
N LEU A 145 -0.60 2.33 6.47
CA LEU A 145 -0.64 2.03 5.04
C LEU A 145 0.79 1.90 4.50
N PHE A 146 1.21 0.66 4.26
CA PHE A 146 2.53 0.34 3.69
C PHE A 146 2.50 0.43 2.17
N ASN A 147 3.48 1.15 1.61
CA ASN A 147 3.66 1.34 0.18
C ASN A 147 2.36 1.75 -0.54
N LYS A 148 1.51 2.52 0.16
CA LYS A 148 0.22 3.02 -0.34
C LYS A 148 -0.79 1.94 -0.77
N CYS A 149 -0.61 0.67 -0.36
CA CYS A 149 -1.48 -0.42 -0.81
C CYS A 149 -1.75 -1.54 0.21
N LEU A 150 -0.90 -1.74 1.21
CA LEU A 150 -1.10 -2.76 2.24
C LEU A 150 -1.50 -2.11 3.57
N LEU A 151 -2.70 -2.41 4.06
CA LEU A 151 -3.18 -1.91 5.34
C LEU A 151 -2.84 -2.90 6.46
N LEU A 152 -2.22 -2.43 7.53
CA LEU A 152 -1.95 -3.20 8.75
C LEU A 152 -2.36 -2.42 9.99
N GLU A 153 -2.83 -3.12 11.02
CA GLU A 153 -3.19 -2.55 12.31
C GLU A 153 -2.06 -2.77 13.32
N VAL A 154 -1.69 -1.73 14.06
CA VAL A 154 -0.70 -1.81 15.13
C VAL A 154 -1.29 -2.50 16.34
N GLN A 155 -0.76 -3.67 16.67
CA GLN A 155 -1.17 -4.44 17.84
C GLN A 155 -0.51 -3.90 19.11
N ASP A 156 0.77 -3.57 19.03
CA ASP A 156 1.54 -3.05 20.16
C ASP A 156 2.80 -2.31 19.67
N VAL A 157 3.35 -1.44 20.52
CA VAL A 157 4.60 -0.71 20.24
C VAL A 157 5.53 -0.81 21.44
N HIS A 158 6.67 -1.46 21.24
CA HIS A 158 7.70 -1.59 22.26
C HIS A 158 8.91 -0.71 21.95
N ARG A 159 9.64 -0.31 23.00
CA ARG A 159 10.85 0.51 22.90
C ARG A 159 12.03 -0.24 23.49
N TYR A 160 13.16 -0.17 22.80
CA TYR A 160 14.40 -0.79 23.23
C TYR A 160 15.57 0.18 23.10
N THR A 161 16.64 -0.11 23.84
CA THR A 161 17.87 0.69 23.78
C THR A 161 18.67 0.39 22.52
N SER A 162 18.51 -0.81 21.95
CA SER A 162 19.24 -1.24 20.75
C SER A 162 18.44 -2.18 19.85
N PHE A 163 18.82 -2.25 18.57
CA PHE A 163 18.32 -3.26 17.63
C PHE A 163 18.67 -4.67 18.08
N SER A 164 19.84 -4.89 18.69
CA SER A 164 20.23 -6.21 19.22
C SER A 164 19.26 -6.67 20.31
N GLU A 165 18.91 -5.78 21.24
CA GLU A 165 17.92 -6.04 22.29
C GLU A 165 16.53 -6.32 21.70
N MET A 166 16.07 -5.45 20.80
CA MET A 166 14.79 -5.59 20.11
C MET A 166 14.68 -6.95 19.39
N LEU A 167 15.68 -7.33 18.60
CA LEU A 167 15.69 -8.57 17.83
C LEU A 167 15.66 -9.81 18.73
N LYS A 168 16.33 -9.76 19.90
CA LYS A 168 16.32 -10.84 20.89
C LYS A 168 14.93 -11.01 21.54
N VAL A 169 14.29 -9.90 21.92
CA VAL A 169 13.03 -9.92 22.66
C VAL A 169 11.82 -10.17 21.75
N GLU A 170 11.75 -9.48 20.61
CA GLU A 170 10.66 -9.63 19.64
C GLU A 170 10.75 -10.96 18.85
N GLY A 171 11.96 -11.50 18.75
CA GLY A 171 12.27 -12.71 18.00
C GLY A 171 12.68 -12.40 16.57
N LEU A 172 13.93 -12.72 16.23
CA LEU A 172 14.56 -12.43 14.93
C LEU A 172 13.66 -12.78 13.74
N ALA A 173 13.08 -13.98 13.72
CA ALA A 173 12.25 -14.45 12.60
C ALA A 173 10.96 -13.63 12.38
N LYS A 174 10.44 -12.95 13.41
CA LYS A 174 9.24 -12.08 13.28
C LYS A 174 9.59 -10.69 12.75
N VAL A 175 10.82 -10.24 12.98
CA VAL A 175 11.32 -8.93 12.55
C VAL A 175 12.00 -9.02 11.18
N LEU A 176 12.85 -10.01 10.97
CA LEU A 176 13.66 -10.23 9.76
C LEU A 176 13.59 -11.71 9.35
N PRO A 177 12.46 -12.17 8.76
CA PRO A 177 12.34 -13.54 8.28
C PRO A 177 13.46 -13.90 7.29
N GLY A 178 14.10 -15.05 7.51
CA GLY A 178 15.21 -15.55 6.69
C GLY A 178 16.61 -15.09 7.12
N VAL A 179 16.73 -14.21 8.13
CA VAL A 179 18.02 -13.87 8.75
C VAL A 179 18.33 -14.85 9.87
N GLU A 180 19.58 -15.31 9.97
CA GLU A 180 19.94 -16.46 10.82
C GLU A 180 20.49 -16.07 12.20
N SER A 181 21.04 -14.86 12.35
CA SER A 181 21.62 -14.39 13.61
C SER A 181 21.25 -12.96 13.99
N ILE A 182 21.40 -12.63 15.28
CA ILE A 182 21.16 -11.27 15.79
C ILE A 182 22.18 -10.30 15.20
N GLU A 183 23.43 -10.74 15.06
CA GLU A 183 24.53 -9.97 14.50
C GLU A 183 24.24 -9.58 13.05
N GLU A 184 23.81 -10.52 12.21
CA GLU A 184 23.35 -10.24 10.85
C GLU A 184 22.14 -9.31 10.83
N GLY A 185 21.15 -9.54 11.71
CA GLY A 185 19.97 -8.68 11.82
C GLY A 185 20.32 -7.24 12.18
N VAL A 186 21.31 -7.03 13.05
CA VAL A 186 21.84 -5.69 13.34
C VAL A 186 22.49 -5.10 12.08
N GLN A 187 23.27 -5.86 11.31
CA GLN A 187 23.88 -5.37 10.06
C GLN A 187 22.83 -4.95 9.02
N VAL A 188 21.68 -5.63 8.96
CA VAL A 188 20.55 -5.18 8.14
C VAL A 188 20.14 -3.75 8.53
N TYR A 189 19.96 -3.47 9.82
CA TYR A 189 19.62 -2.13 10.30
C TYR A 189 20.75 -1.10 10.11
N ARG A 190 22.02 -1.52 10.15
CA ARG A 190 23.18 -0.65 9.88
C ARG A 190 23.20 -0.09 8.46
N ASN A 191 22.53 -0.74 7.51
CA ASN A 191 22.35 -0.20 6.17
C ASN A 191 21.45 1.03 6.11
N PHE A 192 20.71 1.32 7.18
CA PHE A 192 19.73 2.42 7.29
C PHE A 192 20.03 3.40 8.43
N TYR A 193 20.58 2.93 9.55
CA TYR A 193 20.81 3.73 10.76
C TYR A 193 22.22 3.52 11.31
N SER A 194 22.92 4.62 11.61
CA SER A 194 24.20 4.56 12.31
C SER A 194 24.03 4.13 13.77
N GLU A 195 25.10 3.57 14.35
CA GLU A 195 25.15 3.23 15.78
C GLU A 195 24.92 4.44 16.68
N GLU A 196 25.45 5.59 16.28
CA GLU A 196 25.24 6.83 17.01
C GLU A 196 23.77 7.23 17.02
N LYS A 197 23.07 7.13 15.87
CA LYS A 197 21.65 7.44 15.76
C LYS A 197 20.82 6.51 16.66
N GLU A 198 21.09 5.21 16.62
CA GLU A 198 20.46 4.24 17.50
C GLU A 198 20.72 4.58 18.96
N ARG A 199 21.98 4.80 19.37
CA ARG A 199 22.33 5.11 20.76
C ARG A 199 21.63 6.37 21.27
N MET A 200 21.48 7.39 20.42
CA MET A 200 20.84 8.65 20.80
C MET A 200 19.32 8.55 20.99
N ASN A 201 18.65 7.67 20.24
CA ASN A 201 17.19 7.66 20.16
C ASN A 201 16.55 6.38 20.70
N GLY A 202 17.29 5.28 20.71
CA GLY A 202 16.75 3.93 20.84
C GLY A 202 16.05 3.46 19.57
N VAL A 203 15.28 2.39 19.71
CA VAL A 203 14.52 1.77 18.62
C VAL A 203 13.09 1.46 19.06
N VAL A 204 12.17 1.46 18.11
CA VAL A 204 10.79 1.02 18.28
C VAL A 204 10.56 -0.28 17.51
N ALA A 205 9.84 -1.21 18.13
CA ALA A 205 9.27 -2.37 17.48
C ALA A 205 7.76 -2.17 17.38
N ILE A 206 7.24 -2.14 16.15
CA ILE A 206 5.83 -1.93 15.86
C ILE A 206 5.26 -3.29 15.47
N ARG A 207 4.50 -3.92 16.37
CA ARG A 207 3.83 -5.19 16.10
C ARG A 207 2.60 -4.92 15.26
N VAL A 208 2.43 -5.66 14.17
CA VAL A 208 1.36 -5.42 13.19
C VAL A 208 0.60 -6.70 12.89
N ALA A 209 -0.69 -6.56 12.63
CA ALA A 209 -1.55 -7.62 12.12
C ALA A 209 -2.33 -7.14 10.90
N LYS A 210 -2.70 -8.08 10.04
CA LYS A 210 -3.52 -7.78 8.86
C LYS A 210 -5.00 -7.74 9.26
N PRO A 211 -5.71 -6.61 9.07
CA PRO A 211 -7.15 -6.57 9.26
C PRO A 211 -7.87 -7.45 8.22
N ALA A 212 -9.12 -7.82 8.53
CA ALA A 212 -9.91 -8.75 7.71
C ALA A 212 -10.12 -8.25 6.26
N ASN A 213 -10.31 -6.93 6.08
CA ASN A 213 -10.48 -6.32 4.78
C ASN A 213 -9.20 -5.56 4.38
N GLN A 214 -8.94 -5.50 3.07
CA GLN A 214 -7.79 -4.79 2.50
C GLN A 214 -8.25 -3.82 1.40
N PRO A 215 -7.52 -2.71 1.19
CA PRO A 215 -7.85 -1.78 0.12
C PRO A 215 -7.87 -2.45 -1.26
N SER A 216 -6.98 -3.43 -1.48
CA SER A 216 -6.89 -4.16 -2.76
C SER A 216 -8.10 -5.04 -3.01
N ALA A 217 -8.70 -5.62 -1.96
CA ALA A 217 -9.92 -6.41 -2.09
C ALA A 217 -11.13 -5.50 -2.40
N ALA A 218 -11.22 -4.33 -1.77
CA ALA A 218 -12.27 -3.35 -2.08
C ALA A 218 -12.13 -2.83 -3.53
N LEU A 219 -10.90 -2.50 -3.96
CA LEU A 219 -10.63 -2.12 -5.35
C LEU A 219 -10.92 -3.26 -6.33
N ALA A 220 -10.62 -4.52 -5.98
CA ALA A 220 -10.97 -5.67 -6.80
C ALA A 220 -12.48 -5.77 -7.04
N GLY A 221 -13.28 -5.55 -5.99
CA GLY A 221 -14.74 -5.45 -6.12
C GLY A 221 -15.17 -4.34 -7.08
N VAL A 222 -14.59 -3.14 -6.96
CA VAL A 222 -14.86 -2.02 -7.89
C VAL A 222 -14.56 -2.39 -9.35
N LEU A 223 -13.42 -3.04 -9.59
CA LEU A 223 -13.00 -3.45 -10.93
C LEU A 223 -13.89 -4.56 -11.49
N SER A 224 -14.29 -5.52 -10.66
CA SER A 224 -15.21 -6.60 -11.03
C SER A 224 -16.61 -6.06 -11.36
N GLU A 225 -17.11 -5.08 -10.61
CA GLU A 225 -18.41 -4.45 -10.89
C GLU A 225 -18.38 -3.67 -12.22
N LEU A 226 -17.31 -2.94 -12.50
CA LEU A 226 -17.13 -2.24 -13.78
C LEU A 226 -16.97 -3.21 -14.96
N LYS A 227 -16.29 -4.34 -14.73
CA LYS A 227 -15.84 -5.27 -15.76
C LYS A 227 -14.92 -4.62 -16.79
N SER A 228 -14.35 -5.43 -17.68
CA SER A 228 -13.50 -4.92 -18.75
C SER A 228 -14.19 -3.90 -19.66
N SER A 229 -15.50 -4.01 -19.89
CA SER A 229 -16.28 -3.06 -20.70
C SER A 229 -16.47 -1.71 -20.00
N GLY A 230 -16.80 -1.71 -18.71
CA GLY A 230 -16.98 -0.47 -17.95
C GLY A 230 -15.67 0.26 -17.74
N ILE A 231 -14.57 -0.48 -17.51
CA ILE A 231 -13.21 0.09 -17.41
C ILE A 231 -12.81 0.80 -18.71
N LYS A 232 -13.04 0.16 -19.87
CA LYS A 232 -12.77 0.79 -21.18
C LYS A 232 -13.61 2.05 -21.38
N SER A 233 -14.91 1.96 -21.12
CA SER A 233 -15.82 3.10 -21.24
C SER A 233 -15.42 4.27 -20.32
N LEU A 234 -15.01 3.97 -19.09
CA LEU A 234 -14.52 4.96 -18.13
C LEU A 234 -13.25 5.65 -18.64
N LEU A 235 -12.29 4.88 -19.16
CA LEU A 235 -11.06 5.42 -19.74
C LEU A 235 -11.34 6.32 -20.96
N ASP A 236 -12.21 5.87 -21.88
CA ASP A 236 -12.57 6.63 -23.07
C ASP A 236 -13.25 7.96 -22.71
N GLU A 237 -14.18 7.96 -21.76
CA GLU A 237 -14.88 9.17 -21.31
C GLU A 237 -13.98 10.11 -20.51
N TYR A 238 -13.11 9.57 -19.65
CA TYR A 238 -12.15 10.35 -18.89
C TYR A 238 -11.17 11.06 -19.84
N THR A 239 -10.60 10.33 -20.80
CA THR A 239 -9.64 10.89 -21.76
C THR A 239 -10.29 11.93 -22.67
N ALA A 240 -11.53 11.70 -23.12
CA ALA A 240 -12.29 12.69 -23.89
C ALA A 240 -12.50 14.00 -23.11
N GLY A 241 -12.84 13.92 -21.82
CA GLY A 241 -13.05 15.08 -20.95
C GLY A 241 -11.77 15.83 -20.59
N VAL A 242 -10.62 15.16 -20.54
CA VAL A 242 -9.31 15.82 -20.34
C VAL A 242 -8.86 16.58 -21.59
N THR A 243 -9.30 16.15 -22.79
CA THR A 243 -8.93 16.79 -24.06
C THR A 243 -9.84 17.94 -24.50
N SER A 244 -11.00 18.11 -23.85
CA SER A 244 -11.98 19.18 -24.13
C SER A 244 -11.73 20.42 -23.28
#